data_AF-A0A149QVX9-F1
#
_entry.id   AF-A0A149QVX9-F1
#
_cell.length_a   1.000
_cell.length_b   1.000
_cell.length_c   1.000
_cell.angle_alpha   90.00
_cell.angle_beta   90.00
_cell.angle_gamma   90.00
#
_symmetry.space_group_name_H-M   'P 1'
#
loop_
_entity.id
_entity.type
_entity.pdbx_description
1 polymer ?
#
loop_
_entity_poly.entity_id
_entity_poly.type
_entity_poly.pdbx_seq_one_letter_code
_entity_poly.pdbx_strand_id
1 'polypeptide(L)'
;MVDTVGDLTLTYDEMASLRSYLIATVFEFSDSIEMGILGMFQPNEILSMANKVYSFMRWDVKEYTNIFSDNDYKIINSCIFHGEMALGIYSTYKKYIDYDTCNFGITKDKIYNYILEYRKNAGC
;
A
#
# COMPACT_ATOMS: atom_id res chain seq x y z
N MET A 1 16.98 -5.39 19.27
CA MET A 1 15.70 -5.12 18.59
C MET A 1 15.36 -3.68 18.92
N VAL A 2 15.47 -2.79 17.95
CA VAL A 2 15.18 -1.37 18.14
C VAL A 2 13.68 -1.22 17.88
N ASP A 3 12.92 -0.87 18.92
CA ASP A 3 11.53 -0.44 18.80
C ASP A 3 11.49 0.71 17.81
N THR A 4 10.74 0.52 16.73
CA THR A 4 10.65 1.52 15.68
C THR A 4 9.71 2.62 16.17
N VAL A 5 10.25 3.84 16.11
CA VAL A 5 9.65 5.07 16.63
C VAL A 5 8.40 5.40 15.81
N GLY A 6 7.25 5.40 16.50
CA GLY A 6 5.91 5.60 15.96
C GLY A 6 5.20 4.26 15.72
N ASP A 7 3.99 4.09 16.25
CA ASP A 7 3.15 2.96 15.88
C ASP A 7 2.35 3.32 14.63
N LEU A 8 2.46 2.54 13.55
CA LEU A 8 1.54 2.65 12.43
C LEU A 8 0.24 1.95 12.81
N THR A 9 -0.77 2.75 13.13
CA THR A 9 -2.14 2.28 13.30
C THR A 9 -2.98 2.64 12.08
N LEU A 10 -3.57 1.62 11.46
CA LEU A 10 -4.54 1.78 10.38
C LEU A 10 -5.91 1.37 10.87
N THR A 11 -6.93 2.16 10.54
CA THR A 11 -8.34 1.78 10.72
C THR A 11 -8.75 0.70 9.71
N TYR A 12 -9.92 0.08 9.94
CA TYR A 12 -10.52 -0.85 8.97
C TYR A 12 -10.64 -0.25 7.55
N ASP A 13 -11.10 1.00 7.45
CA ASP A 13 -11.25 1.70 6.17
C ASP A 13 -9.89 2.00 5.53
N GLU A 14 -8.86 2.28 6.33
CA GLU A 14 -7.51 2.48 5.82
C GLU A 14 -6.88 1.16 5.35
N MET A 15 -7.16 0.03 5.99
CA MET A 15 -6.79 -1.31 5.50
C MET A 15 -7.49 -1.64 4.19
N ALA A 16 -8.79 -1.36 4.09
CA ALA A 16 -9.56 -1.50 2.86
C ALA A 16 -8.98 -0.62 1.74
N SER A 17 -8.58 0.61 2.06
CA SER A 17 -7.88 1.52 1.16
C SER A 17 -6.52 0.96 0.72
N LEU A 18 -5.73 0.41 1.63
CA LEU A 18 -4.42 -0.15 1.29
C LEU A 18 -4.54 -1.35 0.33
N ARG A 19 -5.44 -2.30 0.61
CA ARG A 19 -5.71 -3.46 -0.27
C ARG A 19 -6.03 -3.01 -1.68
N SER A 20 -6.91 -2.03 -1.75
CA SER A 20 -7.49 -1.50 -2.96
C SER A 20 -6.46 -0.72 -3.79
N TYR A 21 -5.56 0.00 -3.12
CA TYR A 21 -4.41 0.67 -3.75
C TYR A 21 -3.47 -0.34 -4.42
N LEU A 22 -3.16 -1.44 -3.73
CA LEU A 22 -2.31 -2.52 -4.27
C LEU A 22 -2.93 -3.18 -5.51
N ILE A 23 -4.25 -3.41 -5.50
CA ILE A 23 -4.96 -3.96 -6.66
C ILE A 23 -4.95 -2.98 -7.85
N ALA A 24 -5.24 -1.69 -7.59
CA ALA A 24 -5.20 -0.67 -8.63
C ALA A 24 -3.82 -0.56 -9.29
N THR A 25 -2.75 -0.67 -8.48
CA THR A 25 -1.36 -0.68 -8.95
C THR A 25 -1.13 -1.83 -9.95
N VAL A 26 -1.66 -3.03 -9.68
CA VAL A 26 -1.48 -4.19 -10.57
C VAL A 26 -2.15 -3.98 -11.94
N PHE A 27 -3.38 -3.46 -11.96
CA PHE A 27 -4.12 -3.24 -13.20
C PHE A 27 -3.51 -2.14 -14.06
N GLU A 28 -2.85 -1.16 -13.46
CA GLU A 28 -2.19 -0.09 -14.20
C GLU A 28 -0.95 -0.58 -14.94
N PHE A 29 -0.19 -1.45 -14.31
CA PHE A 29 1.07 -1.94 -14.86
C PHE A 29 0.93 -3.26 -15.63
N SER A 30 -0.30 -3.74 -15.89
CA SER A 30 -0.52 -5.02 -16.57
C SER A 30 -0.17 -5.02 -18.06
N ASP A 31 -0.04 -3.86 -18.70
CA ASP A 31 0.10 -3.76 -20.17
C ASP A 31 1.40 -3.12 -20.67
N SER A 32 2.30 -2.65 -19.80
CA SER A 32 3.52 -1.98 -20.27
C SER A 32 4.78 -2.79 -19.98
N ILE A 33 5.61 -2.85 -21.01
CA ILE A 33 7.06 -3.09 -21.02
C ILE A 33 7.82 -2.39 -19.86
N GLU A 34 7.18 -1.48 -19.12
CA GLU A 34 7.72 -0.75 -17.97
C GLU A 34 7.79 -1.55 -16.66
N MET A 35 7.00 -2.63 -16.46
CA MET A 35 7.21 -3.48 -15.27
C MET A 35 8.58 -4.15 -15.25
N GLY A 36 9.13 -4.45 -16.42
CA GLY A 36 10.49 -4.98 -16.57
C GLY A 36 11.59 -3.96 -16.30
N ILE A 37 11.29 -2.65 -16.30
CA ILE A 37 12.26 -1.56 -16.17
C ILE A 37 12.13 -0.84 -14.81
N LEU A 38 10.96 -0.88 -14.16
CA LEU A 38 10.68 -0.10 -12.95
C LEU A 38 10.27 -0.93 -11.71
N GLY A 39 9.83 -2.17 -11.83
CA GLY A 39 9.24 -2.91 -10.71
C GLY A 39 10.22 -3.80 -9.95
N MET A 40 10.51 -3.46 -8.68
CA MET A 40 11.21 -4.37 -7.76
C MET A 40 10.40 -5.66 -7.48
N PHE A 41 9.09 -5.65 -7.77
CA PHE A 41 8.13 -6.74 -7.52
C PHE A 41 7.22 -6.99 -8.72
N GLN A 42 6.91 -8.27 -8.97
CA GLN A 42 6.01 -8.73 -10.02
C GLN A 42 4.53 -8.51 -9.64
N PRO A 43 3.59 -8.43 -10.62
CA PRO A 43 2.15 -8.33 -10.37
C PRO A 43 1.61 -9.29 -9.32
N ASN A 44 2.06 -10.56 -9.39
CA ASN A 44 1.59 -11.61 -8.48
C ASN A 44 2.02 -11.36 -7.02
N GLU A 45 3.16 -10.71 -6.80
CA GLU A 45 3.63 -10.36 -5.46
C GLU A 45 2.79 -9.23 -4.87
N ILE A 46 2.42 -8.23 -5.69
CA ILE A 46 1.55 -7.14 -5.29
C ILE A 46 0.12 -7.65 -5.02
N LEU A 47 -0.41 -8.54 -5.86
CA LEU A 47 -1.70 -9.21 -5.61
C LEU A 47 -1.67 -10.09 -4.36
N SER A 48 -0.57 -10.81 -4.12
CA SER A 48 -0.38 -11.57 -2.89
C SER A 48 -0.41 -10.66 -1.66
N MET A 49 0.23 -9.49 -1.73
CA MET A 49 0.17 -8.49 -0.67
C MET A 49 -1.25 -7.96 -0.48
N ALA A 50 -2.00 -7.67 -1.54
CA ALA A 50 -3.41 -7.28 -1.43
C ALA A 50 -4.28 -8.36 -0.76
N ASN A 51 -4.05 -9.63 -1.09
CA ASN A 51 -4.72 -10.76 -0.45
C ASN A 51 -4.31 -10.90 1.03
N LYS A 52 -3.04 -10.65 1.35
CA LYS A 52 -2.56 -10.61 2.73
C LYS A 52 -3.25 -9.50 3.53
N VAL A 53 -3.36 -8.28 2.99
CA VAL A 53 -4.12 -7.18 3.63
C VAL A 53 -5.57 -7.62 3.88
N TYR A 54 -6.23 -8.21 2.88
CA TYR A 54 -7.59 -8.73 3.04
C TYR A 54 -7.71 -9.78 4.14
N SER A 55 -6.74 -10.69 4.25
CA SER A 55 -6.75 -11.76 5.26
C SER A 55 -6.68 -11.24 6.70
N PHE A 56 -6.11 -10.04 6.90
CA PHE A 56 -6.08 -9.38 8.20
C PHE A 56 -7.41 -8.69 8.55
N MET A 57 -8.15 -8.23 7.54
CA MET A 57 -9.37 -7.45 7.75
C MET A 57 -10.47 -8.27 8.40
N ARG A 58 -10.89 -7.85 9.60
CA ARG A 58 -12.03 -8.39 10.32
C ARG A 58 -12.97 -7.26 10.71
N TRP A 59 -14.27 -7.48 10.54
CA TRP A 59 -15.28 -6.44 10.73
C TRP A 59 -15.36 -5.92 12.17
N ASP A 60 -14.98 -6.74 13.14
CA ASP A 60 -14.98 -6.44 14.58
C ASP A 60 -13.69 -5.76 15.06
N VAL A 61 -12.68 -5.63 14.20
CA VAL A 61 -11.41 -4.97 14.52
C VAL A 61 -11.41 -3.56 13.94
N LYS A 62 -11.36 -2.56 14.82
CA LYS A 62 -11.38 -1.13 14.45
C LYS A 62 -10.04 -0.62 13.97
N GLU A 63 -8.94 -1.13 14.54
CA GLU A 63 -7.58 -0.63 14.36
C GLU A 63 -6.57 -1.78 14.28
N TYR A 64 -5.55 -1.61 13.43
CA TYR A 64 -4.50 -2.57 13.14
C TYR A 64 -3.15 -1.89 13.34
N THR A 65 -2.34 -2.39 14.28
CA THR A 65 -1.06 -1.76 14.64
C THR A 65 0.11 -2.65 14.23
N ASN A 66 1.04 -2.09 13.43
CA ASN A 66 2.32 -2.69 13.06
C ASN A 66 2.25 -4.17 12.57
N ILE A 67 1.18 -4.54 11.89
CA ILE A 67 0.91 -5.94 11.48
C ILE A 67 1.74 -6.41 10.28
N PHE A 68 2.49 -5.51 9.64
CA PHE A 68 3.29 -5.79 8.45
C PHE A 68 4.76 -6.01 8.82
N SER A 69 5.39 -6.96 8.14
CA SER A 69 6.84 -7.20 8.24
C SER A 69 7.63 -6.22 7.40
N ASP A 70 8.94 -6.14 7.63
CA ASP A 70 9.85 -5.33 6.82
C ASP A 70 9.75 -5.63 5.31
N ASN A 71 9.52 -6.89 4.94
CA ASN A 71 9.36 -7.28 3.54
C ASN A 71 8.05 -6.77 2.94
N ASP A 72 6.96 -6.81 3.71
CA ASP A 72 5.67 -6.26 3.28
C ASP A 72 5.79 -4.75 3.04
N TYR A 73 6.48 -4.04 3.93
CA TYR A 73 6.73 -2.60 3.76
C TYR A 73 7.57 -2.28 2.53
N LYS A 74 8.48 -3.16 2.09
CA LYS A 74 9.19 -2.98 0.80
C LYS A 74 8.23 -3.01 -0.38
N ILE A 75 7.30 -3.96 -0.40
CA ILE A 75 6.29 -4.08 -1.47
C ILE A 75 5.39 -2.84 -1.46
N ILE A 76 4.87 -2.47 -0.29
CA ILE A 76 3.99 -1.30 -0.12
C ILE A 76 4.72 -0.02 -0.52
N ASN A 77 5.97 0.18 -0.07
CA ASN A 77 6.79 1.33 -0.45
C ASN A 77 7.02 1.42 -1.97
N SER A 78 7.30 0.28 -2.61
CA SER A 78 7.45 0.21 -4.07
C SER A 78 6.17 0.72 -4.75
N CYS A 79 5.01 0.22 -4.32
CA CYS A 79 3.72 0.65 -4.87
C CYS A 79 3.44 2.15 -4.61
N ILE A 80 3.85 2.69 -3.46
CA ILE A 80 3.70 4.13 -3.15
C ILE A 80 4.58 4.98 -4.10
N PHE A 81 5.84 4.59 -4.27
CA PHE A 81 6.80 5.34 -5.10
C PHE A 81 6.40 5.37 -6.57
N HIS A 82 5.90 4.25 -7.10
CA HIS A 82 5.44 4.18 -8.49
C HIS A 82 4.02 4.73 -8.68
N GLY A 83 3.23 4.84 -7.61
CA GLY A 83 1.85 5.29 -7.69
C GLY A 83 1.64 6.80 -7.81
N GLU A 84 2.68 7.64 -7.75
CA GLU A 84 2.53 9.06 -8.16
C GLU A 84 2.38 9.22 -9.68
N MET A 85 2.94 8.29 -10.47
CA MET A 85 2.62 8.15 -11.90
C MET A 85 1.18 7.65 -12.10
N ALA A 86 0.68 6.85 -11.14
CA ALA A 86 -0.67 6.29 -11.10
C ALA A 86 -1.80 7.25 -10.77
N LEU A 87 -1.57 8.31 -9.99
CA LEU A 87 -2.63 9.25 -9.60
C LEU A 87 -3.34 9.93 -10.79
N GLY A 88 -2.60 10.18 -11.88
CA GLY A 88 -3.17 10.70 -13.13
C GLY A 88 -4.13 9.73 -13.80
N ILE A 89 -3.82 8.43 -13.76
CA ILE A 89 -4.58 7.36 -14.41
C ILE A 89 -5.69 6.80 -13.51
N TYR A 90 -5.49 6.78 -12.18
CA TYR A 90 -6.50 6.46 -11.17
C TYR A 90 -7.76 7.32 -11.33
N SER A 91 -7.61 8.62 -11.61
CA SER A 91 -8.75 9.49 -11.90
C SER A 91 -9.61 8.97 -13.07
N THR A 92 -8.99 8.28 -14.03
CA THR A 92 -9.62 7.71 -15.23
C THR A 92 -10.34 6.39 -14.93
N TYR A 93 -9.78 5.54 -14.07
CA TYR A 93 -10.32 4.21 -13.76
C TYR A 93 -11.13 4.14 -12.46
N LYS A 94 -11.14 5.19 -11.62
CA LYS A 94 -11.93 5.29 -10.39
C LYS A 94 -13.41 4.93 -10.58
N LYS A 95 -13.99 5.20 -11.75
CA LYS A 95 -15.39 4.82 -12.06
C LYS A 95 -15.66 3.32 -12.12
N TYR A 96 -14.63 2.50 -12.33
CA TYR A 96 -14.71 1.03 -12.32
C TYR A 96 -14.38 0.45 -10.95
N ILE A 97 -13.94 1.31 -10.03
CA ILE A 97 -13.43 0.95 -8.74
C ILE A 97 -14.16 1.83 -7.71
N ASP A 98 -15.38 1.42 -7.37
CA ASP A 98 -16.20 2.09 -6.37
C ASP A 98 -15.82 1.60 -4.95
N TYR A 99 -15.28 2.53 -4.17
CA TYR A 99 -14.78 2.31 -2.81
C TYR A 99 -15.34 3.38 -1.84
N ASP A 100 -16.63 3.68 -1.91
CA ASP A 100 -17.28 4.90 -1.41
C ASP A 100 -16.98 5.45 0.02
N THR A 101 -16.11 4.86 0.83
CA THR A 101 -15.57 5.50 2.06
C THR A 101 -14.05 5.43 2.24
N CYS A 102 -13.30 4.79 1.35
CA CYS A 102 -11.87 4.54 1.55
C CYS A 102 -10.98 5.68 1.02
N ASN A 103 -10.35 6.43 1.93
CA ASN A 103 -9.47 7.55 1.59
C ASN A 103 -8.02 7.09 1.34
N PHE A 104 -7.76 6.66 0.12
CA PHE A 104 -6.44 6.23 -0.37
C PHE A 104 -5.33 7.24 -0.13
N GLY A 105 -5.59 8.53 -0.35
CA GLY A 105 -4.59 9.58 -0.21
C GLY A 105 -4.08 9.68 1.23
N ILE A 106 -5.00 9.70 2.19
CA ILE A 106 -4.65 9.73 3.62
C ILE A 106 -3.89 8.46 4.02
N THR A 107 -4.36 7.28 3.61
CA THR A 107 -3.67 6.01 3.91
C THR A 107 -2.27 6.00 3.32
N LYS A 108 -2.12 6.43 2.06
CA LYS A 108 -0.83 6.52 1.36
C LYS A 108 0.12 7.45 2.11
N ASP A 109 -0.32 8.66 2.45
CA ASP A 109 0.53 9.67 3.08
C ASP A 109 0.97 9.24 4.48
N LYS A 110 0.07 8.63 5.27
CA LYS A 110 0.41 8.06 6.58
C LYS A 110 1.46 6.96 6.47
N ILE A 111 1.26 5.99 5.58
CA ILE A 111 2.20 4.88 5.38
C ILE A 111 3.54 5.41 4.85
N TYR A 112 3.52 6.37 3.92
CA TYR A 112 4.74 6.99 3.39
C TYR A 112 5.55 7.69 4.48
N ASN A 113 4.90 8.51 5.31
CA ASN A 113 5.55 9.19 6.43
C ASN A 113 6.13 8.19 7.43
N TYR A 114 5.37 7.15 7.76
CA TYR A 114 5.86 6.07 8.63
C TYR A 114 7.12 5.40 8.05
N ILE A 115 7.13 5.06 6.76
CA ILE A 115 8.29 4.46 6.10
C ILE A 115 9.50 5.42 6.14
N LEU A 116 9.27 6.73 5.94
CA LEU A 116 10.35 7.73 6.03
C LEU A 116 10.93 7.83 7.44
N GLU A 117 10.09 7.84 8.48
CA GLU A 117 10.53 7.84 9.87
C GLU A 117 11.25 6.55 10.25
N TYR A 118 10.70 5.40 9.86
CA TYR A 118 11.33 4.10 10.03
C TYR A 118 12.75 4.08 9.43
N ARG A 119 12.94 4.58 8.20
CA ARG A 119 14.26 4.64 7.55
C ARG A 119 15.25 5.53 8.29
N LYS A 120 14.82 6.74 8.68
CA LYS A 120 15.63 7.69 9.45
C LYS A 120 16.14 7.06 10.75
N ASN A 121 15.28 6.28 11.42
CA ASN A 121 15.60 5.67 12.72
C ASN A 121 16.34 4.32 12.60
N ALA A 122 16.19 3.62 11.49
CA ALA A 122 16.92 2.38 11.19
C ALA A 122 18.40 2.60 10.81
N GLY A 123 18.82 3.87 10.62
CA GLY A 123 20.21 4.21 10.29
C GLY A 123 20.62 3.93 8.84
N CYS A 124 19.65 3.81 7.93
CA CYS A 124 19.84 3.67 6.49
C CYS A 124 19.74 5.02 5.77
#